data_AF-A0A4R1JMT5-F1
#
_entry.id   AF-A0A4R1JMT5-F1
#
_cell.length_a   1.000
_cell.length_b   1.000
_cell.length_c   1.000
_cell.angle_alpha   90.00
_cell.angle_beta   90.00
_cell.angle_gamma   90.00
#
_symmetry.space_group_name_H-M   'P 1'
#
loop_
_entity.id
_entity.type
_entity.pdbx_description
1 polymer ?
#
loop_
_entity_poly.entity_id
_entity_poly.type
_entity_poly.pdbx_seq_one_letter_code
_entity_poly.pdbx_strand_id
1 'polypeptide(L)'
;MNYQKNIPYLMKHYILVLALFYSTFSFSQRGESHTLNKEQIINRTLDHLSDFPVYKAFEFSDKGGFYGLVLCENQKYISKNDTLNTKIQAICTTNEHRGFFEKWRINDLLEETEPAETTIWFWTKYCSVKDLDGDGYMDPIIVYGTRNANNEIRRVKIITVYKNKKYAIRAVECDLDDCRSFKKDQNWNTLPQKIKTYVDQLVVKLRKEQGLLLKDG
;
A
#
# COMPACT_ATOMS: atom_id res chain seq x y z
N MET A 1 -31.14 19.25 82.58
CA MET A 1 -32.14 19.43 81.51
C MET A 1 -31.52 20.35 80.45
N ASN A 2 -31.16 19.75 79.32
CA ASN A 2 -30.67 20.26 78.04
C ASN A 2 -29.77 21.51 77.96
N TYR A 3 -28.49 21.21 77.72
CA TYR A 3 -27.49 22.06 77.08
C TYR A 3 -27.85 22.29 75.60
N GLN A 4 -27.85 23.54 75.15
CA GLN A 4 -27.90 23.91 73.73
C GLN A 4 -26.58 24.61 73.38
N LYS A 5 -25.62 23.84 72.87
CA LYS A 5 -24.33 24.34 72.37
C LYS A 5 -24.39 24.41 70.85
N ASN A 6 -24.36 25.63 70.32
CA ASN A 6 -24.16 25.92 68.91
C ASN A 6 -22.74 25.49 68.50
N ILE A 7 -22.64 24.64 67.47
CA ILE A 7 -21.37 24.31 66.81
C ILE A 7 -21.40 25.00 65.43
N PRO A 8 -20.44 25.89 65.11
CA PRO A 8 -20.36 26.47 63.78
C PRO A 8 -19.81 25.48 62.76
N TYR A 9 -20.43 25.48 61.59
CA TYR A 9 -20.06 24.76 60.37
C TYR A 9 -18.57 24.99 60.01
N LEU A 10 -17.75 23.94 60.10
CA LEU A 10 -16.41 23.94 59.51
C LEU A 10 -16.49 23.39 58.09
N MET A 11 -16.06 24.21 57.13
CA MET A 11 -16.16 24.02 55.68
C MET A 11 -15.64 22.65 55.21
N LYS A 12 -16.50 21.89 54.52
CA LYS A 12 -16.13 20.80 53.61
C LYS A 12 -15.45 21.41 52.37
N HIS A 13 -14.13 21.46 52.30
CA HIS A 13 -13.40 21.77 51.07
C HIS A 13 -12.15 20.89 50.97
N TYR A 14 -12.36 19.65 50.52
CA TYR A 14 -11.31 18.87 49.83
C TYR A 14 -11.99 18.09 48.71
N ILE A 15 -12.46 18.83 47.70
CA ILE A 15 -12.88 18.26 46.42
C ILE A 15 -11.60 17.84 45.69
N LEU A 16 -11.31 16.54 45.76
CA LEU A 16 -10.99 15.73 44.59
C LEU A 16 -9.79 16.20 43.72
N VAL A 17 -8.59 16.28 44.31
CA VAL A 17 -7.34 16.31 43.53
C VAL A 17 -6.79 14.89 43.44
N LEU A 18 -7.40 14.03 42.63
CA LEU A 18 -6.79 12.75 42.22
C LEU A 18 -7.42 12.15 40.95
N ALA A 19 -7.60 12.94 39.89
CA ALA A 19 -8.14 12.43 38.61
C ALA A 19 -7.42 13.00 37.36
N LEU A 20 -6.16 13.41 37.47
CA LEU A 20 -5.36 13.92 36.33
C LEU A 20 -4.24 12.98 35.87
N PHE A 21 -4.34 11.70 36.21
CA PHE A 21 -3.51 10.64 35.60
C PHE A 21 -4.37 9.61 34.86
N TYR A 22 -5.43 10.05 34.18
CA TYR A 22 -5.90 9.32 33.01
C TYR A 22 -4.84 9.51 31.93
N SER A 23 -3.79 8.70 32.06
CA SER A 23 -2.91 8.33 30.96
C SER A 23 -3.79 8.08 29.75
N THR A 24 -3.69 8.95 28.76
CA THR A 24 -4.17 8.70 27.41
C THR A 24 -3.32 7.56 26.87
N PHE A 25 -3.62 6.33 27.30
CA PHE A 25 -3.34 5.15 26.51
C PHE A 25 -4.24 5.29 25.29
N SER A 26 -3.82 6.11 24.33
CA SER A 26 -4.26 5.95 22.97
C SER A 26 -3.79 4.56 22.57
N PHE A 27 -4.70 3.58 22.70
CA PHE A 27 -4.58 2.30 22.04
C PHE A 27 -4.52 2.64 20.55
N SER A 28 -3.31 2.88 20.03
CA SER A 28 -3.09 2.89 18.60
C SER A 28 -3.39 1.46 18.21
N GLN A 29 -4.58 1.20 17.69
CA GLN A 29 -4.84 -0.02 16.94
C GLN A 29 -3.75 -0.04 15.88
N ARG A 30 -2.75 -0.91 16.07
CA ARG A 30 -1.76 -1.16 15.02
C ARG A 30 -2.60 -1.66 13.86
N GLY A 31 -2.56 -0.94 12.74
CA GLY A 31 -3.29 -1.43 11.60
C GLY A 31 -2.74 -2.80 11.23
N GLU A 32 -3.64 -3.70 10.84
CA GLU A 32 -3.30 -5.06 10.48
C GLU A 32 -3.47 -5.21 8.97
N SER A 33 -2.61 -5.99 8.34
CA SER A 33 -2.77 -6.38 6.95
C SER A 33 -2.54 -7.86 6.79
N HIS A 34 -3.34 -8.49 5.95
CA HIS A 34 -3.16 -9.90 5.62
C HIS A 34 -3.51 -10.15 4.15
N THR A 35 -2.85 -11.15 3.59
CA THR A 35 -3.15 -11.63 2.24
C THR A 35 -4.42 -12.47 2.26
N LEU A 36 -5.29 -12.26 1.29
CA LEU A 36 -6.48 -13.09 1.08
C LEU A 36 -6.16 -14.29 0.16
N ASN A 37 -6.74 -15.44 0.48
CA ASN A 37 -6.80 -16.59 -0.41
C ASN A 37 -7.97 -16.47 -1.41
N LYS A 38 -8.07 -17.37 -2.37
CA LYS A 38 -9.10 -17.33 -3.43
C LYS A 38 -10.53 -17.38 -2.88
N GLU A 39 -10.79 -18.23 -1.89
CA GLU A 39 -12.11 -18.37 -1.27
C GLU A 39 -12.50 -17.08 -0.53
N GLN A 40 -11.56 -16.49 0.20
CA GLN A 40 -11.75 -15.22 0.89
C GLN A 40 -12.03 -14.05 -0.06
N ILE A 41 -11.42 -14.04 -1.25
CA ILE A 41 -11.66 -13.04 -2.30
C ILE A 41 -13.10 -13.15 -2.81
N ILE A 42 -13.56 -14.37 -3.15
CA ILE A 42 -14.92 -14.64 -3.64
C ILE A 42 -15.97 -14.34 -2.56
N ASN A 43 -15.75 -14.81 -1.33
CA ASN A 43 -16.68 -14.60 -0.22
C ASN A 43 -16.85 -13.10 0.13
N ARG A 44 -15.84 -12.28 -0.17
CA ARG A 44 -15.89 -10.82 -0.01
C ARG A 44 -16.35 -10.10 -1.29
N THR A 45 -16.67 -10.82 -2.36
CA THR A 45 -17.11 -10.24 -3.65
C THR A 45 -16.07 -9.29 -4.26
N LEU A 46 -14.78 -9.50 -3.95
CA LEU A 46 -13.68 -8.66 -4.43
C LEU A 46 -13.27 -9.01 -5.87
N ASP A 47 -13.66 -10.18 -6.35
CA ASP A 47 -13.44 -10.67 -7.71
C ASP A 47 -14.27 -9.93 -8.77
N HIS A 48 -15.33 -9.22 -8.36
CA HIS A 48 -16.18 -8.44 -9.25
C HIS A 48 -15.73 -6.97 -9.42
N LEU A 49 -14.63 -6.56 -8.77
CA LEU A 49 -14.13 -5.18 -8.83
C LEU A 49 -13.45 -4.81 -10.17
N SER A 50 -13.11 -5.83 -10.95
CA SER A 50 -12.41 -5.71 -12.23
C SER A 50 -12.92 -6.79 -13.19
N ASP A 51 -12.88 -6.50 -14.48
CA ASP A 51 -13.04 -7.51 -15.54
C ASP A 51 -11.80 -8.41 -15.66
N PHE A 52 -10.72 -8.10 -14.94
CA PHE A 52 -9.48 -8.89 -14.94
C PHE A 52 -9.47 -9.85 -13.75
N PRO A 53 -8.99 -11.09 -13.92
CA PRO A 53 -8.77 -12.02 -12.82
C PRO A 53 -7.92 -11.39 -11.70
N VAL A 54 -8.36 -11.56 -10.46
CA VAL A 54 -7.59 -11.15 -9.28
C VAL A 54 -6.41 -12.12 -9.09
N TYR A 55 -5.20 -11.59 -9.24
CA TYR A 55 -3.96 -12.33 -9.02
C TYR A 55 -3.59 -12.39 -7.53
N LYS A 56 -3.79 -11.29 -6.80
CA LYS A 56 -3.48 -11.17 -5.37
C LYS A 56 -4.40 -10.15 -4.71
N ALA A 57 -4.77 -10.38 -3.46
CA ALA A 57 -5.51 -9.40 -2.68
C ALA A 57 -4.98 -9.29 -1.25
N PHE A 58 -5.14 -8.10 -0.68
CA PHE A 58 -4.85 -7.78 0.71
C PHE A 58 -6.11 -7.19 1.35
N GLU A 59 -6.37 -7.56 2.60
CA GLU A 59 -7.31 -6.85 3.46
C GLU A 59 -6.51 -6.16 4.55
N PHE A 60 -6.87 -4.92 4.85
CA PHE A 60 -6.19 -4.15 5.88
C PHE A 60 -7.12 -3.16 6.57
N SER A 61 -6.77 -2.82 7.80
CA SER A 61 -7.42 -1.78 8.58
C SER A 61 -6.42 -0.71 8.99
N ASP A 62 -6.88 0.53 9.05
CA ASP A 62 -6.11 1.67 9.53
C ASP A 62 -7.02 2.68 10.24
N LYS A 63 -6.47 3.80 10.72
CA LYS A 63 -7.26 4.85 11.41
C LYS A 63 -8.44 5.40 10.60
N GLY A 64 -8.42 5.25 9.28
CA GLY A 64 -9.49 5.65 8.37
C GLY A 64 -10.53 4.56 8.06
N GLY A 65 -10.34 3.31 8.50
CA GLY A 65 -11.35 2.25 8.35
C GLY A 65 -10.79 0.92 7.84
N PHE A 66 -11.65 0.15 7.18
CA PHE A 66 -11.34 -1.16 6.59
C PHE A 66 -11.29 -1.08 5.07
N TYR A 67 -10.32 -1.78 4.49
CA TYR A 67 -10.01 -1.69 3.06
C TYR A 67 -9.65 -3.04 2.45
N GLY A 68 -9.92 -3.15 1.15
CA GLY A 68 -9.38 -4.19 0.28
C GLY A 68 -8.42 -3.57 -0.73
N LEU A 69 -7.32 -4.25 -1.02
CA LEU A 69 -6.46 -3.94 -2.17
C LEU A 69 -6.38 -5.19 -3.05
N VAL A 70 -6.93 -5.11 -4.25
CA VAL A 70 -6.85 -6.19 -5.25
C VAL A 70 -5.88 -5.84 -6.37
N LEU A 71 -5.07 -6.81 -6.75
CA LEU A 71 -4.11 -6.75 -7.85
C LEU A 71 -4.59 -7.70 -8.95
N CYS A 72 -4.96 -7.17 -10.10
CA CYS A 72 -5.62 -7.88 -11.18
C CYS A 72 -4.78 -7.83 -12.46
N GLU A 73 -4.70 -8.94 -13.18
CA GLU A 73 -3.91 -9.10 -14.39
C GLU A 73 -4.79 -9.68 -15.49
N ASN A 74 -4.74 -9.13 -16.71
CA ASN A 74 -5.76 -9.42 -17.71
C ASN A 74 -5.65 -10.77 -18.44
N GLN A 75 -4.55 -11.51 -18.26
CA GLN A 75 -4.34 -12.86 -18.82
C GLN A 75 -4.68 -12.96 -20.32
N LYS A 76 -4.21 -11.98 -21.12
CA LYS A 76 -4.59 -11.84 -22.53
C LYS A 76 -4.28 -13.08 -23.36
N TYR A 77 -3.15 -13.74 -23.08
CA TYR A 77 -2.78 -15.00 -23.71
C TYR A 77 -2.41 -16.02 -22.63
N ILE A 78 -3.02 -17.20 -22.69
CA ILE A 78 -2.74 -18.31 -21.77
C ILE A 78 -2.24 -19.48 -22.61
N SER A 79 -1.02 -19.90 -22.36
CA SER A 79 -0.41 -21.11 -22.92
C SER A 79 -0.18 -22.14 -21.80
N LYS A 80 0.19 -23.37 -22.16
CA LYS A 80 0.49 -24.42 -21.17
C LYS A 80 1.58 -24.04 -20.17
N ASN A 81 2.52 -23.18 -20.59
CA ASN A 81 3.73 -22.86 -19.82
C ASN A 81 3.79 -21.40 -19.37
N ASP A 82 2.97 -20.52 -19.94
CA ASP A 82 3.07 -19.09 -19.68
C ASP A 82 1.74 -18.36 -19.85
N THR A 83 1.54 -17.30 -19.06
CA THR A 83 0.41 -16.37 -19.15
C THR A 83 0.95 -14.98 -19.42
N LEU A 84 0.62 -14.43 -20.59
CA LEU A 84 1.05 -13.10 -21.01
C LEU A 84 -0.06 -12.09 -20.73
N ASN A 85 0.30 -11.10 -19.93
CA ASN A 85 -0.56 -10.00 -19.53
C ASN A 85 -0.19 -8.76 -20.34
N THR A 86 -1.19 -8.05 -20.86
CA THR A 86 -0.97 -6.77 -21.56
C THR A 86 -1.44 -5.57 -20.77
N LYS A 87 -2.22 -5.81 -19.70
CA LYS A 87 -2.80 -4.79 -18.82
C LYS A 87 -2.86 -5.30 -17.39
N ILE A 88 -2.64 -4.40 -16.44
CA ILE A 88 -2.79 -4.65 -15.00
C ILE A 88 -3.66 -3.58 -14.35
N GLN A 89 -4.28 -3.95 -13.23
CA GLN A 89 -5.02 -3.02 -12.37
C GLN A 89 -4.74 -3.28 -10.90
N ALA A 90 -4.51 -2.24 -10.12
CA ALA A 90 -4.55 -2.30 -8.66
C ALA A 90 -5.70 -1.42 -8.18
N ILE A 91 -6.62 -1.98 -7.40
CA ILE A 91 -7.85 -1.30 -6.97
C ILE A 91 -7.89 -1.36 -5.46
N CYS A 92 -7.94 -0.19 -4.83
CA CYS A 92 -8.18 -0.09 -3.40
C CYS A 92 -9.64 0.28 -3.17
N THR A 93 -10.28 -0.46 -2.29
CA THR A 93 -11.66 -0.26 -1.88
C THR A 93 -11.75 0.02 -0.39
N THR A 94 -12.79 0.73 0.02
CA THR A 94 -13.19 0.82 1.42
C THR A 94 -14.46 -0.01 1.63
N ASN A 95 -14.56 -0.66 2.78
CA ASN A 95 -15.75 -1.40 3.16
C ASN A 95 -16.73 -0.44 3.85
N GLU A 96 -17.85 -0.14 3.21
CA GLU A 96 -18.99 0.51 3.85
C GLU A 96 -20.11 -0.51 4.01
N HIS A 97 -21.10 -0.23 4.86
CA HIS A 97 -22.21 -1.14 5.18
C HIS A 97 -23.00 -1.68 3.98
N ARG A 98 -22.80 -1.14 2.77
CA ARG A 98 -23.45 -1.55 1.50
C ARG A 98 -22.51 -2.26 0.51
N GLY A 99 -21.28 -2.56 0.90
CA GLY A 99 -20.28 -3.23 0.05
C GLY A 99 -18.98 -2.42 -0.10
N PHE A 100 -18.15 -2.87 -1.03
CA PHE A 100 -16.85 -2.24 -1.32
C PHE A 100 -17.00 -1.08 -2.30
N PHE A 101 -16.55 0.11 -1.90
CA PHE A 101 -16.48 1.29 -2.75
C PHE A 101 -15.04 1.56 -3.16
N GLU A 102 -14.80 1.82 -4.46
CA GLU A 102 -13.47 2.16 -4.95
C GLU A 102 -12.99 3.49 -4.35
N LYS A 103 -11.83 3.45 -3.69
CA LYS A 103 -11.12 4.61 -3.16
C LYS A 103 -10.12 5.17 -4.17
N TRP A 104 -9.41 4.28 -4.86
CA TRP A 104 -8.56 4.62 -5.98
C TRP A 104 -8.22 3.39 -6.81
N ARG A 105 -7.83 3.63 -8.06
CA ARG A 105 -7.35 2.62 -9.00
C ARG A 105 -6.06 3.05 -9.67
N ILE A 106 -5.17 2.09 -9.91
CA ILE A 106 -3.97 2.22 -10.75
C ILE A 106 -4.18 1.29 -11.93
N ASN A 107 -4.06 1.82 -13.15
CA ASN A 107 -4.06 1.05 -14.39
C ASN A 107 -2.71 1.23 -15.06
N ASP A 108 -2.19 0.17 -15.67
CA ASP A 108 -1.06 0.27 -16.59
C ASP A 108 -1.17 -0.79 -17.69
N LEU A 109 -0.48 -0.56 -18.80
CA LEU A 109 -0.39 -1.45 -19.95
C LEU A 109 1.04 -1.50 -20.50
N LEU A 110 1.26 -2.39 -21.46
CA LEU A 110 2.51 -2.41 -22.23
C LEU A 110 2.70 -1.09 -22.97
N GLU A 111 3.93 -0.60 -22.98
CA GLU A 111 4.33 0.59 -23.73
C GLU A 111 4.99 0.16 -25.04
N GLU A 112 4.80 0.96 -26.10
CA GLU A 112 5.53 0.80 -27.36
C GLU A 112 6.98 1.22 -27.13
N THR A 113 7.86 0.23 -26.94
CA THR A 113 9.29 0.43 -26.70
C THR A 113 10.10 -0.41 -27.66
N GLU A 114 11.38 -0.08 -27.82
CA GLU A 114 12.34 -0.94 -28.52
C GLU A 114 13.36 -1.47 -27.51
N PRO A 115 13.56 -2.81 -27.43
CA PRO A 115 12.71 -3.88 -27.99
C PRO A 115 11.28 -3.96 -27.40
N ALA A 116 10.29 -4.40 -28.17
CA ALA A 116 8.89 -4.43 -27.72
C ALA A 116 8.67 -5.22 -26.40
N GLU A 117 7.82 -4.67 -25.52
CA GLU A 117 7.37 -5.38 -24.32
C GLU A 117 6.34 -6.45 -24.69
N THR A 118 6.40 -7.59 -24.01
CA THR A 118 5.55 -8.76 -24.27
C THR A 118 4.62 -9.10 -23.10
N THR A 119 5.00 -8.73 -21.87
CA THR A 119 4.17 -8.99 -20.68
C THR A 119 4.41 -7.99 -19.55
N ILE A 120 3.36 -7.70 -18.78
CA ILE A 120 3.34 -6.82 -17.60
C ILE A 120 2.69 -7.53 -16.40
N TRP A 121 3.32 -7.56 -15.23
CA TRP A 121 2.74 -8.29 -14.08
C TRP A 121 3.20 -7.72 -12.73
N PHE A 122 2.41 -7.98 -11.68
CA PHE A 122 2.72 -7.58 -10.32
C PHE A 122 3.79 -8.47 -9.72
N TRP A 123 4.84 -7.85 -9.19
CA TRP A 123 5.89 -8.55 -8.47
C TRP A 123 5.48 -8.68 -6.99
N THR A 124 4.46 -9.50 -6.74
CA THR A 124 3.76 -9.56 -5.44
C THR A 124 4.65 -9.86 -4.24
N LYS A 125 5.81 -10.49 -4.43
CA LYS A 125 6.86 -10.65 -3.41
C LYS A 125 7.34 -9.31 -2.82
N TYR A 126 7.27 -8.24 -3.59
CA TYR A 126 7.70 -6.89 -3.24
C TYR A 126 6.52 -5.94 -2.96
N CYS A 127 5.28 -6.40 -3.14
CA CYS A 127 4.10 -5.65 -2.73
C CYS A 127 3.83 -5.84 -1.23
N SER A 128 3.39 -4.79 -0.55
CA SER A 128 3.02 -4.86 0.86
C SER A 128 2.03 -3.76 1.24
N VAL A 129 1.32 -3.94 2.35
CA VAL A 129 0.51 -2.89 2.97
C VAL A 129 0.92 -2.81 4.44
N LYS A 130 1.56 -1.71 4.85
CA LYS A 130 2.11 -1.54 6.20
C LYS A 130 2.04 -0.06 6.60
N ASP A 131 1.89 0.23 7.89
CA ASP A 131 2.09 1.57 8.44
C ASP A 131 3.61 1.81 8.55
N LEU A 132 4.19 2.47 7.55
CA LEU A 132 5.63 2.64 7.43
C LEU A 132 6.15 3.84 8.22
N ASP A 133 5.33 4.89 8.39
CA ASP A 133 5.73 6.09 9.13
C ASP A 133 5.29 6.11 10.60
N GLY A 134 4.35 5.24 10.98
CA GLY A 134 3.79 5.11 12.32
C GLY A 134 2.65 6.09 12.60
N ASP A 135 2.06 6.71 11.58
CA ASP A 135 0.95 7.66 11.74
C ASP A 135 -0.41 6.97 11.90
N GLY A 136 -0.45 5.65 11.74
CA GLY A 136 -1.64 4.80 11.87
C GLY A 136 -2.49 4.72 10.61
N TYR A 137 -2.06 5.30 9.50
CA TYR A 137 -2.57 5.00 8.16
C TYR A 137 -1.68 3.96 7.48
N MET A 138 -2.28 3.13 6.64
CA MET A 138 -1.54 2.11 5.91
C MET A 138 -0.94 2.69 4.62
N ASP A 139 0.30 2.29 4.32
CA ASP A 139 1.04 2.66 3.12
C ASP A 139 1.17 1.45 2.17
N PRO A 140 0.26 1.31 1.19
CA PRO A 140 0.43 0.33 0.13
C PRO A 140 1.71 0.60 -0.64
N ILE A 141 2.47 -0.46 -0.88
CA ILE A 141 3.59 -0.54 -1.82
C ILE A 141 3.20 -1.53 -2.89
N ILE A 142 3.15 -1.06 -4.14
CA ILE A 142 2.77 -1.84 -5.31
C ILE A 142 3.96 -1.83 -6.26
N VAL A 143 4.44 -3.02 -6.62
CA VAL A 143 5.56 -3.20 -7.54
C VAL A 143 5.10 -4.05 -8.70
N TYR A 144 5.42 -3.60 -9.91
CA TYR A 144 5.24 -4.37 -11.13
C TYR A 144 6.36 -4.05 -12.11
N GLY A 145 6.50 -4.91 -13.11
CA GLY A 145 7.44 -4.69 -14.19
C GLY A 145 6.98 -5.32 -15.49
N THR A 146 7.78 -5.10 -16.52
CA THR A 146 7.56 -5.64 -17.86
C THR A 146 8.78 -6.38 -18.35
N ARG A 147 8.56 -7.27 -19.33
CA ARG A 147 9.63 -7.96 -20.07
C ARG A 147 9.40 -7.87 -21.56
N ASN A 148 10.47 -8.09 -22.32
CA ASN A 148 10.43 -8.29 -23.76
C ASN A 148 10.47 -9.78 -24.13
N ALA A 149 10.55 -10.08 -25.43
CA ALA A 149 10.65 -11.45 -25.96
C ALA A 149 11.93 -12.19 -25.52
N ASN A 150 13.00 -11.46 -25.18
CA ASN A 150 14.26 -12.02 -24.68
C ASN A 150 14.23 -12.28 -23.16
N ASN A 151 13.07 -12.09 -22.50
CA ASN A 151 12.91 -12.21 -21.05
C ASN A 151 13.73 -11.17 -20.24
N GLU A 152 14.16 -10.09 -20.89
CA GLU A 152 14.84 -8.96 -20.27
C GLU A 152 13.81 -8.01 -19.67
N ILE A 153 14.08 -7.52 -18.46
CA ILE A 153 13.21 -6.55 -17.80
C ILE A 153 13.33 -5.21 -18.51
N ARG A 154 12.18 -4.59 -18.84
CA ARG A 154 12.15 -3.32 -19.59
C ARG A 154 11.71 -2.14 -18.75
N ARG A 155 10.67 -2.31 -17.95
CA ARG A 155 10.21 -1.30 -17.00
C ARG A 155 10.01 -1.89 -15.64
N VAL A 156 10.26 -1.07 -14.63
CA VAL A 156 9.88 -1.34 -13.23
C VAL A 156 9.20 -0.10 -12.68
N LYS A 157 8.03 -0.27 -12.08
CA LYS A 157 7.34 0.82 -11.39
C LYS A 157 7.06 0.40 -9.95
N ILE A 158 7.48 1.26 -9.02
CA ILE A 158 7.21 1.12 -7.58
C ILE A 158 6.27 2.27 -7.22
N ILE A 159 5.08 1.96 -6.75
CA ILE A 159 4.08 2.95 -6.38
C ILE A 159 3.76 2.82 -4.90
N THR A 160 3.77 3.95 -4.20
CA THR A 160 3.17 4.08 -2.89
C THR A 160 2.00 5.05 -2.93
N VAL A 161 0.98 4.81 -2.11
CA VAL A 161 -0.15 5.72 -1.94
C VAL A 161 -0.14 6.23 -0.51
N TYR A 162 0.16 7.51 -0.33
CA TYR A 162 0.21 8.16 0.98
C TYR A 162 -0.85 9.27 1.01
N LYS A 163 -1.80 9.18 1.95
CA LYS A 163 -2.92 10.14 2.11
C LYS A 163 -3.65 10.42 0.79
N ASN A 164 -4.04 9.33 0.10
CA ASN A 164 -4.70 9.33 -1.21
C ASN A 164 -3.89 9.95 -2.37
N LYS A 165 -2.62 10.32 -2.15
CA LYS A 165 -1.73 10.79 -3.20
C LYS A 165 -0.78 9.65 -3.62
N LYS A 166 -0.69 9.43 -4.93
CA LYS A 166 0.21 8.42 -5.50
C LYS A 166 1.60 9.03 -5.67
N TYR A 167 2.62 8.24 -5.34
CA TYR A 167 4.02 8.55 -5.57
C TYR A 167 4.64 7.34 -6.25
N ALA A 168 5.38 7.58 -7.33
CA ALA A 168 5.94 6.51 -8.13
C ALA A 168 7.43 6.70 -8.36
N ILE A 169 8.18 5.61 -8.30
CA ILE A 169 9.48 5.47 -8.96
C ILE A 169 9.21 4.74 -10.27
N ARG A 170 9.72 5.31 -11.37
CA ARG A 170 9.63 4.75 -12.72
C ARG A 170 11.04 4.48 -13.19
N ALA A 171 11.33 3.23 -13.51
CA ALA A 171 12.59 2.82 -14.08
C ALA A 171 12.40 2.19 -15.46
N VAL A 172 13.30 2.53 -16.38
CA VAL A 172 13.47 1.88 -17.67
C VAL A 172 14.83 1.20 -17.67
N GLU A 173 14.85 -0.06 -18.06
CA GLU A 173 16.01 -0.93 -18.11
C GLU A 173 16.32 -1.33 -19.57
N CYS A 174 17.61 -1.36 -19.87
CA CYS A 174 18.21 -1.76 -21.13
C CYS A 174 19.73 -1.89 -20.93
N ASP A 175 20.43 -2.42 -21.94
CA ASP A 175 21.87 -2.68 -21.85
C ASP A 175 22.73 -1.42 -21.83
N LEU A 176 22.32 -0.38 -22.58
CA LEU A 176 23.10 0.84 -22.74
C LEU A 176 22.71 1.88 -21.68
N ASP A 177 23.71 2.59 -21.17
CA ASP A 177 23.51 3.63 -20.14
C ASP A 177 22.49 4.70 -20.57
N ASP A 178 22.53 5.12 -21.84
CA ASP A 178 21.72 6.24 -22.35
C ASP A 178 20.22 5.91 -22.51
N CYS A 179 19.83 4.64 -22.58
CA CYS A 179 18.42 4.25 -22.65
C CYS A 179 17.81 3.93 -21.28
N ARG A 180 18.63 3.88 -20.22
CA ARG A 180 18.14 3.66 -18.86
C ARG A 180 17.59 4.95 -18.29
N SER A 181 16.58 4.82 -17.45
CA SER A 181 16.12 5.96 -16.67
C SER A 181 15.62 5.52 -15.31
N PHE A 182 15.78 6.40 -14.32
CA PHE A 182 15.23 6.22 -12.99
C PHE A 182 14.66 7.56 -12.53
N LYS A 183 13.34 7.63 -12.38
CA LYS A 183 12.61 8.87 -12.11
C LYS A 183 11.69 8.70 -10.92
N LYS A 184 11.96 9.43 -9.85
CA LYS A 184 11.03 9.59 -8.72
C LYS A 184 9.97 10.62 -9.09
N ASP A 185 8.78 10.50 -8.49
CA ASP A 185 7.70 11.47 -8.65
C ASP A 185 8.20 12.89 -8.34
N GLN A 186 7.69 13.92 -9.02
CA GLN A 186 8.08 15.31 -8.75
C GLN A 186 7.81 15.71 -7.30
N ASN A 187 6.79 15.12 -6.68
CA ASN A 187 6.46 15.35 -5.28
C ASN A 187 7.16 14.38 -4.32
N TRP A 188 8.13 13.59 -4.76
CA TRP A 188 8.76 12.55 -3.93
C TRP A 188 9.23 13.09 -2.57
N ASN A 189 9.77 14.30 -2.56
CA ASN A 189 10.29 14.92 -1.35
C ASN A 189 9.21 15.30 -0.32
N THR A 190 7.92 15.29 -0.70
CA THR A 190 6.79 15.50 0.22
C THR A 190 6.40 14.24 0.98
N LEU A 191 6.96 13.07 0.64
CA LEU A 191 6.75 11.84 1.41
C LEU A 191 7.48 11.89 2.76
N PRO A 192 6.88 11.32 3.82
CA PRO A 192 7.55 11.07 5.08
C PRO A 192 8.89 10.34 4.87
N GLN A 193 9.90 10.73 5.66
CA GLN A 193 11.25 10.18 5.50
C GLN A 193 11.30 8.66 5.69
N LYS A 194 10.50 8.10 6.59
CA LYS A 194 10.43 6.65 6.82
C LYS A 194 9.92 5.88 5.59
N ILE A 195 8.89 6.40 4.91
CA ILE A 195 8.37 5.81 3.66
C ILE A 195 9.44 5.86 2.56
N LYS A 196 10.09 7.02 2.38
CA LYS A 196 11.19 7.16 1.40
C LYS A 196 12.30 6.16 1.67
N THR A 197 12.78 6.07 2.91
CA THR A 197 13.82 5.11 3.30
C THR A 197 13.40 3.67 3.04
N TYR A 198 12.15 3.30 3.34
CA TYR A 198 11.63 1.96 3.04
C TYR A 198 11.66 1.66 1.54
N VAL A 199 11.18 2.59 0.72
CA VAL A 199 11.17 2.41 -0.73
C VAL A 199 12.60 2.39 -1.31
N ASP A 200 13.51 3.21 -0.81
CA ASP A 200 14.91 3.20 -1.23
C ASP A 200 15.59 1.85 -0.88
N GLN A 201 15.29 1.28 0.29
CA GLN A 201 15.74 -0.09 0.64
C GLN A 201 15.11 -1.16 -0.26
N LEU A 202 13.84 -0.99 -0.65
CA LEU A 202 13.18 -1.88 -1.58
C LEU A 202 13.83 -1.82 -2.96
N VAL A 203 14.22 -0.64 -3.44
CA VAL A 203 14.99 -0.46 -4.69
C VAL A 203 16.30 -1.24 -4.61
N VAL A 204 17.06 -1.12 -3.52
CA VAL A 204 18.31 -1.89 -3.32
C VAL A 204 18.06 -3.40 -3.35
N LYS A 205 16.98 -3.86 -2.70
CA LYS A 205 16.59 -5.27 -2.72
C LYS A 205 16.24 -5.75 -4.14
N LEU A 206 15.47 -4.97 -4.88
CA LEU A 206 15.09 -5.26 -6.26
C LEU A 206 16.30 -5.36 -7.17
N ARG A 207 17.26 -4.44 -7.07
CA ARG A 207 18.55 -4.50 -7.80
C ARG A 207 19.23 -5.85 -7.60
N LYS A 208 19.40 -6.24 -6.34
CA LYS A 208 20.10 -7.47 -5.98
C LYS A 208 19.35 -8.72 -6.43
N GLU A 209 18.04 -8.78 -6.20
CA GLU A 209 17.25 -10.00 -6.42
C GLU A 209 16.76 -10.18 -7.86
N GLN A 210 16.71 -9.11 -8.66
CA GLN A 210 16.26 -9.16 -10.05
C GLN A 210 17.38 -8.87 -11.05
N GLY A 211 18.61 -8.61 -10.59
CA GLY A 211 19.74 -8.27 -11.46
C GLY A 211 19.56 -6.95 -12.20
N LEU A 212 18.82 -6.01 -11.60
CA LEU A 212 18.49 -4.74 -12.24
C LEU A 212 19.59 -3.71 -12.00
N LEU A 213 19.84 -2.86 -12.99
CA LEU A 213 20.88 -1.86 -12.86
C LEU A 213 20.37 -0.62 -12.11
N LEU A 214 19.07 -0.28 -12.17
CA LEU A 214 18.36 0.80 -11.43
C LEU A 214 19.26 1.97 -10.97
N LYS A 215 20.23 2.42 -11.77
CA LYS A 215 21.26 3.38 -11.40
C LYS A 215 20.71 4.80 -11.59
N ASP A 216 21.21 5.73 -10.77
CA ASP A 216 20.89 7.18 -10.79
C ASP A 216 19.50 7.57 -10.24
N GLY A 217 19.33 7.36 -8.92
CA GLY A 217 18.34 8.06 -8.11
C GLY A 217 19.01 8.96 -7.09
#